data_AF-B9Z066-F1
#
_entry.id   AF-B9Z066-F1
#
_cell.length_a   1.000
_cell.length_b   1.000
_cell.length_c   1.000
_cell.angle_alpha   90.00
_cell.angle_beta   90.00
_cell.angle_gamma   90.00
#
_symmetry.space_group_name_H-M   'P 1'
#
loop_
_entity.id
_entity.type
_entity.pdbx_description
1 polymer ?
#
loop_
_entity_poly.entity_id
_entity_poly.type
_entity_poly.pdbx_seq_one_letter_code
_entity_poly.pdbx_strand_id
1 'polypeptide(L)'
;MAEPFSSDSSDGIPVAPPGREALDALIARFPRQAFRAAEVLSETELPLYASRVPAGFPSPADDYLEASLNLNDYLIRHPESTFFVRVSGESMSGAGIFDGDMLVVDRLLRPRHRDVVIAVVAGELTVKRLELRADGPWLVPDHPDYPALRANPEAGFDVWGVVTAVVRSLRPPH
;
A
#
# COMPACT_ATOMS: atom_id res chain seq x y z
N MET A 1 0.11 -20.58 44.24
CA MET A 1 -1.05 -19.86 43.66
C MET A 1 -0.47 -18.72 42.85
N ALA A 2 -0.57 -18.81 41.52
CA ALA A 2 -0.13 -17.76 40.60
C ALA A 2 -1.37 -17.33 39.81
N GLU A 3 -1.76 -16.07 39.97
CA GLU A 3 -2.79 -15.41 39.18
C GLU A 3 -2.22 -15.05 37.80
N PRO A 4 -2.92 -15.32 36.69
CA PRO A 4 -2.46 -14.89 35.37
C PRO A 4 -2.85 -13.42 35.13
N PHE A 5 -1.86 -12.59 34.80
CA PHE A 5 -2.07 -11.25 34.26
C PHE A 5 -2.67 -11.36 32.86
N SER A 6 -3.97 -11.08 32.75
CA SER A 6 -4.59 -10.64 31.51
C SER A 6 -4.13 -9.21 31.21
N SER A 7 -3.50 -8.99 30.07
CA SER A 7 -3.41 -7.67 29.46
C SER A 7 -3.73 -7.81 27.98
N ASP A 8 -5.03 -7.88 27.73
CA ASP A 8 -5.62 -7.46 26.47
C ASP A 8 -5.38 -5.95 26.34
N SER A 9 -4.56 -5.54 25.38
CA SER A 9 -4.35 -4.13 25.04
C SER A 9 -4.40 -4.02 23.53
N SER A 10 -5.59 -4.28 23.02
CA SER A 10 -6.03 -3.89 21.69
C SER A 10 -6.23 -2.37 21.62
N ASP A 11 -5.15 -1.58 21.71
CA ASP A 11 -5.20 -0.18 21.27
C ASP A 11 -5.15 -0.18 19.75
N GLY A 12 -6.33 -0.30 19.15
CA GLY A 12 -6.53 -0.24 17.72
C GLY A 12 -6.17 1.15 17.21
N ILE A 13 -5.18 1.22 16.31
CA ILE A 13 -4.94 2.39 15.47
C ILE A 13 -6.29 2.81 14.85
N PRO A 14 -6.72 4.07 14.98
CA PRO A 14 -8.01 4.51 14.45
C PRO A 14 -8.03 4.34 12.94
N VAL A 15 -8.90 3.45 12.45
CA VAL A 15 -9.15 3.32 11.01
C VAL A 15 -10.02 4.48 10.56
N ALA A 16 -9.53 5.22 9.58
CA ALA A 16 -10.22 6.37 9.01
C ALA A 16 -11.53 5.99 8.30
N PRO A 17 -12.49 6.94 8.18
CA PRO A 17 -13.79 6.66 7.57
C PRO A 17 -13.65 6.26 6.08
N PRO A 18 -14.60 5.46 5.53
CA PRO A 18 -14.62 5.07 4.12
C PRO A 18 -15.19 6.17 3.20
N GLY A 19 -14.81 6.17 1.91
CA GLY A 19 -15.49 6.91 0.84
C GLY A 19 -15.09 8.40 0.66
N ARG A 20 -16.02 9.22 0.14
CA ARG A 20 -15.80 10.66 -0.15
C ARG A 20 -15.43 11.48 1.09
N GLU A 21 -15.98 11.14 2.26
CA GLU A 21 -15.58 11.74 3.54
C GLU A 21 -14.11 11.49 3.87
N ALA A 22 -13.59 10.32 3.46
CA ALA A 22 -12.18 9.99 3.60
C ALA A 22 -11.29 10.88 2.72
N LEU A 23 -11.76 11.24 1.53
CA LEU A 23 -11.07 12.15 0.62
C LEU A 23 -11.09 13.60 1.12
N ASP A 24 -12.24 14.08 1.61
CA ASP A 24 -12.35 15.42 2.18
C ASP A 24 -11.49 15.55 3.44
N ALA A 25 -11.49 14.53 4.30
CA ALA A 25 -10.60 14.46 5.46
C ALA A 25 -9.12 14.43 5.05
N LEU A 26 -8.79 13.79 3.93
CA LEU A 26 -7.43 13.77 3.37
C LEU A 26 -6.99 15.13 2.85
N ILE A 27 -7.85 15.80 2.07
CA ILE A 27 -7.59 17.14 1.55
C ILE A 27 -7.44 18.14 2.70
N ALA A 28 -8.27 18.03 3.73
CA ALA A 28 -8.16 18.84 4.94
C ALA A 28 -6.88 18.55 5.72
N ARG A 29 -6.47 17.28 5.82
CA ARG A 29 -5.29 16.85 6.59
C ARG A 29 -3.97 17.13 5.87
N PHE A 30 -3.95 17.07 4.54
CA PHE A 30 -2.75 17.30 3.73
C PHE A 30 -3.03 18.30 2.59
N PRO A 31 -3.20 19.60 2.90
CA PRO A 31 -3.60 20.62 1.92
C PRO A 31 -2.55 20.89 0.83
N ARG A 32 -1.31 20.40 1.01
CA ARG A 32 -0.22 20.51 0.03
C ARG A 32 -0.14 19.32 -0.93
N GLN A 33 -1.02 18.32 -0.79
CA GLN A 33 -1.02 17.12 -1.62
C GLN A 33 -2.28 17.08 -2.48
N ALA A 34 -2.10 16.77 -3.77
CA ALA A 34 -3.21 16.63 -4.70
C ALA A 34 -3.76 15.20 -4.64
N PHE A 35 -4.91 15.04 -3.98
CA PHE A 35 -5.66 13.78 -4.02
C PHE A 35 -6.72 13.84 -5.13
N ARG A 36 -6.92 12.73 -5.83
CA ARG A 36 -8.07 12.53 -6.71
C ARG A 36 -8.79 11.27 -6.28
N ALA A 37 -10.11 11.34 -6.21
CA ALA A 37 -10.93 10.14 -6.07
C ALA A 37 -10.63 9.21 -7.26
N ALA A 38 -10.49 7.92 -6.99
CA ALA A 38 -10.61 6.93 -8.04
C ALA A 38 -12.10 6.83 -8.41
N GLU A 39 -12.48 7.41 -9.55
CA GLU A 39 -13.80 7.11 -10.13
C GLU A 39 -13.65 5.84 -10.98
N VAL A 40 -14.32 4.76 -10.57
CA VAL A 40 -14.43 3.56 -11.41
C VAL A 40 -15.39 3.88 -12.54
N LEU A 41 -14.86 4.34 -13.66
CA LEU A 41 -15.65 4.82 -14.81
C LEU A 41 -16.01 3.71 -15.81
N SER A 42 -15.49 2.49 -15.66
CA SER A 42 -15.91 1.32 -16.44
C SER A 42 -15.49 -0.01 -15.80
N GLU A 43 -16.42 -0.95 -15.71
CA GLU A 43 -16.11 -2.38 -15.60
C GLU A 43 -15.67 -2.86 -16.98
N THR A 44 -14.39 -3.18 -17.15
CA THR A 44 -13.88 -3.79 -18.38
C THR A 44 -13.18 -5.06 -17.99
N GLU A 45 -13.87 -6.18 -18.22
CA GLU A 45 -13.27 -7.50 -18.15
C GLU A 45 -12.39 -7.71 -19.39
N LEU A 46 -11.09 -7.91 -19.15
CA LEU A 46 -10.13 -8.22 -20.20
C LEU A 46 -9.76 -9.71 -20.12
N PRO A 47 -9.51 -10.39 -21.23
CA PRO A 47 -9.08 -11.78 -21.19
C PRO A 47 -7.75 -11.91 -20.45
N LEU A 48 -7.67 -12.82 -19.47
CA LEU A 48 -6.42 -13.20 -18.81
C LEU A 48 -5.83 -14.43 -19.46
N TYR A 49 -4.57 -14.33 -19.86
CA TYR A 49 -3.81 -15.50 -20.26
C TYR A 49 -3.52 -16.36 -19.03
N ALA A 50 -4.14 -17.53 -18.94
CA ALA A 50 -4.09 -18.41 -17.77
C ALA A 50 -2.70 -19.05 -17.55
N SER A 51 -1.91 -19.16 -18.62
CA SER A 51 -0.57 -19.70 -18.59
C SER A 51 0.39 -18.66 -18.03
N ARG A 52 1.13 -18.99 -16.96
CA ARG A 52 2.20 -18.11 -16.46
C ARG A 52 3.24 -17.95 -17.57
N VAL A 53 3.33 -16.76 -18.16
CA VAL A 53 4.39 -16.46 -19.12
C VAL A 53 5.70 -16.38 -18.33
N PRO A 54 6.66 -17.31 -18.55
CA PRO A 54 7.95 -17.18 -17.92
C PRO A 54 8.59 -15.88 -18.43
N ALA A 55 9.29 -15.15 -17.57
CA ALA A 55 10.15 -14.04 -18.01
C ALA A 55 11.37 -14.52 -18.85
N GLY A 56 11.35 -15.78 -19.32
CA GLY A 56 12.39 -16.50 -20.07
C GLY A 56 11.78 -17.32 -21.22
N PHE A 57 12.46 -18.39 -21.68
CA PHE A 57 12.03 -19.13 -22.87
C PHE A 57 10.66 -19.84 -22.70
N PRO A 58 9.68 -19.58 -23.59
CA PRO A 58 8.37 -20.20 -23.49
C PRO A 58 8.43 -21.67 -23.94
N SER A 59 7.84 -22.57 -23.15
CA SER A 59 7.58 -23.95 -23.58
C SER A 59 6.17 -24.04 -24.22
N PRO A 60 5.97 -24.86 -25.27
CA PRO A 60 4.87 -24.66 -26.22
C PRO A 60 3.53 -25.31 -25.84
N ALA A 61 3.35 -25.74 -24.59
CA ALA A 61 2.17 -26.47 -24.18
C ALA A 61 1.48 -25.70 -23.06
N ASP A 62 0.32 -25.12 -23.36
CA ASP A 62 -0.90 -25.21 -22.56
C ASP A 62 -1.96 -24.28 -23.16
N ASP A 63 -2.74 -24.84 -24.09
CA ASP A 63 -4.03 -24.32 -24.49
C ASP A 63 -5.06 -24.82 -23.47
N TYR A 64 -5.58 -24.00 -22.55
CA TYR A 64 -6.88 -24.28 -21.89
C TYR A 64 -7.41 -23.10 -21.04
N LEU A 65 -8.68 -22.78 -21.29
CA LEU A 65 -9.69 -22.01 -20.51
C LEU A 65 -9.34 -20.60 -20.01
N GLU A 66 -9.98 -19.62 -20.66
CA GLU A 66 -10.00 -18.19 -20.35
C GLU A 66 -10.78 -17.91 -19.06
N ALA A 67 -10.12 -17.27 -18.08
CA ALA A 67 -10.81 -16.49 -17.06
C ALA A 67 -10.72 -15.02 -17.47
N SER A 68 -11.82 -14.27 -17.40
CA SER A 68 -11.75 -12.82 -17.51
C SER A 68 -11.04 -12.25 -16.27
N LEU A 69 -10.11 -11.31 -16.48
CA LEU A 69 -9.48 -10.53 -15.42
C LEU A 69 -9.98 -9.10 -15.49
N ASN A 70 -10.63 -8.70 -14.41
CA ASN A 70 -10.86 -7.31 -14.07
C ASN A 70 -9.76 -6.86 -13.11
N LEU A 71 -8.97 -5.86 -13.49
CA LEU A 71 -7.90 -5.33 -12.64
C LEU A 71 -8.44 -4.68 -11.37
N ASN A 72 -9.67 -4.14 -11.40
CA ASN A 72 -10.30 -3.60 -10.20
C ASN A 72 -10.54 -4.73 -9.21
N ASP A 73 -11.20 -5.81 -9.60
CA ASP A 73 -11.48 -6.93 -8.69
C ASP A 73 -10.20 -7.63 -8.20
N TYR A 74 -9.16 -7.64 -9.04
CA TYR A 74 -7.88 -8.25 -8.70
C TYR A 74 -7.05 -7.43 -7.70
N LEU A 75 -7.01 -6.10 -7.86
CA LEU A 75 -6.15 -5.21 -7.07
C LEU A 75 -6.90 -4.52 -5.91
N ILE A 76 -8.21 -4.33 -6.04
CA ILE A 76 -9.05 -3.52 -5.16
C ILE A 76 -10.02 -4.44 -4.41
N ARG A 77 -9.69 -4.76 -3.16
CA ARG A 77 -10.58 -5.57 -2.30
C ARG A 77 -11.68 -4.74 -1.65
N HIS A 78 -11.37 -3.50 -1.30
CA HIS A 78 -12.27 -2.59 -0.61
C HIS A 78 -12.30 -1.24 -1.36
N PRO A 79 -13.16 -1.09 -2.38
CA PRO A 79 -13.17 0.10 -3.25
C PRO A 79 -13.29 1.42 -2.49
N GLU A 80 -14.12 1.45 -1.44
CA GLU A 80 -14.36 2.65 -0.62
C GLU A 80 -13.20 3.03 0.30
N SER A 81 -12.21 2.16 0.50
CA SER A 81 -11.01 2.43 1.32
C SER A 81 -9.71 2.31 0.55
N THR A 82 -9.79 2.15 -0.79
CA THR A 82 -8.63 2.02 -1.66
C THR A 82 -8.27 3.34 -2.33
N PHE A 83 -6.98 3.67 -2.29
CA PHE A 83 -6.42 4.89 -2.83
C PHE A 83 -5.21 4.58 -3.70
N PHE A 84 -5.01 5.39 -4.74
CA PHE A 84 -3.82 5.32 -5.57
C PHE A 84 -2.84 6.43 -5.20
N VAL A 85 -1.58 6.07 -4.97
CA VAL A 85 -0.52 7.01 -4.58
C VAL A 85 0.65 6.90 -5.55
N ARG A 86 1.08 8.03 -6.11
CA ARG A 86 2.29 8.10 -6.93
C ARG A 86 3.52 8.11 -6.03
N VAL A 87 4.47 7.21 -6.28
CA VAL A 87 5.76 7.20 -5.59
C VAL A 87 6.62 8.37 -6.06
N SER A 88 7.32 8.98 -5.11
CA SER A 88 8.39 9.94 -5.35
C SER A 88 9.63 9.51 -4.55
N GLY A 89 10.76 9.37 -5.23
CA GLY A 89 12.05 8.97 -4.68
C GLY A 89 12.32 7.46 -4.66
N GLU A 90 13.50 7.09 -4.15
CA GLU A 90 14.08 5.75 -4.36
C GLU A 90 14.20 4.91 -3.08
N SER A 91 13.71 5.41 -1.94
CA SER A 91 13.92 4.77 -0.62
C SER A 91 13.37 3.35 -0.46
N MET A 92 12.62 2.84 -1.44
CA MET A 92 12.00 1.52 -1.46
C MET A 92 12.43 0.68 -2.67
N SER A 93 13.54 1.05 -3.34
CA SER A 93 14.01 0.38 -4.56
C SER A 93 14.35 -1.10 -4.36
N GLY A 94 14.89 -1.48 -3.20
CA GLY A 94 15.13 -2.87 -2.81
C GLY A 94 13.84 -3.71 -2.68
N ALA A 95 12.69 -3.07 -2.46
CA ALA A 95 11.38 -3.71 -2.49
C ALA A 95 10.78 -3.78 -3.92
N GLY A 96 11.52 -3.31 -4.94
CA GLY A 96 11.04 -3.20 -6.32
C GLY A 96 10.11 -2.00 -6.57
N ILE A 97 10.00 -1.07 -5.62
CA ILE A 97 9.21 0.16 -5.72
C ILE A 97 10.13 1.29 -6.17
N PHE A 98 9.87 1.86 -7.34
CA PHE A 98 10.68 2.91 -7.94
C PHE A 98 9.91 4.21 -8.10
N ASP A 99 10.64 5.28 -8.36
CA ASP A 99 10.08 6.60 -8.64
C ASP A 99 9.06 6.54 -9.78
N GLY A 100 7.92 7.22 -9.62
CA GLY A 100 6.84 7.26 -10.61
C GLY A 100 5.87 6.07 -10.58
N ASP A 101 6.11 5.04 -9.76
CA ASP A 101 5.17 3.94 -9.58
C ASP A 101 3.81 4.38 -9.05
N MET A 102 2.78 3.61 -9.39
CA MET A 102 1.46 3.74 -8.78
C MET A 102 1.27 2.68 -7.71
N LEU A 103 1.09 3.10 -6.47
CA LEU A 103 0.76 2.21 -5.35
C LEU A 103 -0.74 2.10 -5.21
N VAL A 104 -1.22 0.88 -4.96
CA VAL A 104 -2.59 0.62 -4.49
C VAL A 104 -2.53 0.52 -2.98
N VAL A 105 -3.27 1.36 -2.28
CA VAL A 105 -3.22 1.49 -0.82
C VAL A 105 -4.60 1.26 -0.23
N ASP A 106 -4.70 0.33 0.70
CA ASP A 106 -5.93 0.03 1.42
C ASP A 106 -5.84 0.52 2.87
N ARG A 107 -6.76 1.41 3.25
CA ARG A 107 -6.82 2.01 4.60
C ARG A 107 -7.58 1.16 5.61
N LEU A 108 -8.36 0.17 5.16
CA LEU A 108 -9.15 -0.69 6.05
C LEU A 108 -8.30 -1.84 6.62
N LEU A 109 -7.21 -2.19 5.94
CA LEU A 109 -6.27 -3.20 6.42
C LEU A 109 -5.54 -2.74 7.67
N ARG A 110 -5.49 -3.63 8.67
CA ARG A 110 -4.63 -3.46 9.83
C ARG A 110 -3.18 -3.75 9.41
N PRO A 111 -2.25 -2.80 9.59
CA PRO A 111 -0.85 -2.99 9.19
C PRO A 111 -0.18 -4.07 10.03
N ARG A 112 0.59 -4.95 9.39
CA ARG A 112 1.30 -6.06 10.01
C ARG A 112 2.81 -5.88 9.88
N HIS A 113 3.55 -6.67 10.66
CA HIS A 113 4.99 -6.71 10.55
C HIS A 113 5.42 -7.07 9.12
N ARG A 114 6.34 -6.27 8.56
CA ARG A 114 6.94 -6.32 7.22
C ARG A 114 6.03 -5.85 6.08
N ASP A 115 4.82 -5.39 6.36
CA ASP A 115 4.01 -4.73 5.35
C ASP A 115 4.68 -3.46 4.85
N VAL A 116 4.48 -3.14 3.57
CA VAL A 116 4.79 -1.81 3.05
C VAL A 116 3.60 -0.92 3.37
N VAL A 117 3.86 0.20 4.03
CA VAL A 117 2.82 1.12 4.49
C VAL A 117 3.08 2.52 4.00
N ILE A 118 2.00 3.28 3.84
CA ILE A 118 2.07 4.74 3.80
C ILE A 118 1.95 5.21 5.24
N ALA A 119 2.98 5.91 5.72
CA ALA A 119 3.00 6.51 7.04
C ALA A 119 3.03 8.04 6.93
N VAL A 120 2.42 8.70 7.90
CA VAL A 120 2.54 10.13 8.13
C VAL A 120 3.67 10.34 9.11
N VAL A 121 4.67 11.13 8.73
CA VAL A 121 5.78 11.52 9.58
C VAL A 121 5.91 13.03 9.50
N ALA A 122 5.79 13.73 10.63
CA ALA A 122 5.84 15.19 10.71
C ALA A 122 4.87 15.90 9.73
N GLY A 123 3.71 15.29 9.46
CA GLY A 123 2.69 15.83 8.55
C GLY A 123 2.90 15.50 7.07
N GLU A 124 3.94 14.76 6.71
CA GLU A 124 4.22 14.35 5.32
C GLU A 124 4.01 12.85 5.13
N LEU A 125 3.54 12.44 3.95
CA LEU A 125 3.37 11.02 3.60
C LEU A 125 4.70 10.43 3.14
N THR A 126 5.02 9.25 3.67
CA THR A 126 6.19 8.48 3.25
C THR A 126 5.84 7.00 3.07
N VAL A 127 6.49 6.35 2.12
CA VAL A 127 6.38 4.90 1.90
C VAL A 127 7.56 4.21 2.57
N LYS A 128 7.28 3.29 3.49
CA LYS A 128 8.31 2.53 4.21
C LYS A 128 7.80 1.13 4.56
N ARG A 129 8.73 0.22 4.86
CA ARG A 129 8.39 -1.08 5.45
C ARG A 129 8.17 -0.92 6.94
N LEU A 130 7.04 -1.42 7.44
CA LEU A 130 6.75 -1.42 8.87
C LEU A 130 7.44 -2.60 9.55
N GLU A 131 8.35 -2.33 10.47
CA GLU A 131 8.93 -3.34 11.35
C GLU A 131 8.41 -3.20 12.77
N LEU A 132 7.83 -4.26 13.33
CA LEU A 132 7.40 -4.30 14.71
C LEU A 132 8.52 -4.96 15.49
N ARG A 133 9.31 -4.17 16.21
CA ARG A 133 10.45 -4.61 17.01
C ARG A 133 10.08 -4.59 18.50
N ALA A 134 10.92 -5.19 19.34
CA ALA A 134 10.68 -5.24 20.79
C ALA A 134 10.62 -3.85 21.43
N ASP A 135 11.33 -2.88 20.85
CA ASP A 135 11.36 -1.49 21.30
C ASP A 135 10.31 -0.61 20.61
N GLY A 136 9.40 -1.19 19.83
CA GLY A 136 8.28 -0.50 19.17
C GLY A 136 8.29 -0.60 17.64
N PRO A 137 7.39 0.14 16.97
CA PRO A 137 7.31 0.17 15.52
C PRO A 137 8.45 1.00 14.90
N TRP A 138 8.91 0.56 13.74
CA TRP A 138 9.95 1.18 12.93
C TRP A 138 9.51 1.28 11.48
N LEU A 139 9.89 2.37 10.83
CA LEU A 139 9.77 2.58 9.40
C LEU A 139 11.14 2.36 8.76
N VAL A 140 11.28 1.26 8.05
CA VAL A 140 12.54 0.82 7.47
C VAL A 140 12.47 1.02 5.95
N PRO A 141 13.37 1.84 5.38
CA PRO A 141 13.52 1.93 3.93
C PRO A 141 14.13 0.62 3.39
N ASP A 142 13.80 0.29 2.15
CA ASP A 142 14.40 -0.82 1.43
C ASP A 142 15.51 -0.30 0.51
N HIS A 143 16.40 0.54 1.06
CA HIS A 143 17.49 1.18 0.34
C HIS A 143 18.64 1.53 1.31
N PRO A 144 19.91 1.18 1.00
CA PRO A 144 21.05 1.37 1.92
C PRO A 144 21.28 2.82 2.37
N ASP A 145 21.11 3.77 1.46
CA ASP A 145 21.39 5.19 1.72
C ASP A 145 20.34 5.92 2.58
N TYR A 146 19.26 5.23 2.97
CA TYR A 146 18.19 5.84 3.76
C TYR A 146 18.16 5.23 5.17
N PRO A 147 18.14 6.04 6.24
CA PRO A 147 18.11 5.52 7.60
C PRO A 147 16.72 5.03 7.98
N ALA A 148 16.67 3.98 8.81
CA ALA A 148 15.44 3.56 9.48
C ALA A 148 14.99 4.61 10.50
N LEU A 149 13.69 4.83 10.60
CA LEU A 149 13.08 5.78 11.50
C LEU A 149 12.23 5.05 12.54
N ARG A 150 12.49 5.28 13.83
CA ARG A 150 11.60 4.78 14.89
C ARG A 150 10.28 5.54 14.85
N ALA A 151 9.17 4.82 14.78
CA ALA A 151 7.85 5.45 14.81
C ALA A 151 7.56 5.92 16.23
N ASN A 152 7.38 7.23 16.39
CA ASN A 152 7.04 7.86 17.66
C ASN A 152 5.63 8.47 17.57
N PRO A 153 4.61 7.87 18.22
CA PRO A 153 3.25 8.39 18.23
C PRO A 153 3.17 9.84 18.75
N GLU A 154 3.98 10.20 19.74
CA GLU A 154 4.02 11.56 20.31
C GLU A 154 4.58 12.60 19.33
N ALA A 155 5.35 12.15 18.32
CA ALA A 155 5.91 13.00 17.28
C ALA A 155 5.01 13.11 16.03
N GLY A 156 3.74 12.68 16.13
CA GLY A 156 2.79 12.75 15.01
C GLY A 156 2.97 11.65 13.98
N PHE A 157 3.38 10.45 14.41
CA PHE A 157 3.38 9.25 13.58
C PHE A 157 1.97 8.66 13.46
N ASP A 158 1.57 8.34 12.23
CA ASP A 158 0.32 7.63 11.95
C ASP A 158 0.49 6.71 10.73
N VAL A 159 -0.06 5.50 10.77
CA VAL A 159 -0.09 4.65 9.58
C VAL A 159 -1.36 4.98 8.81
N TRP A 160 -1.20 5.57 7.62
CA TRP A 160 -2.32 6.00 6.82
C TRP A 160 -3.02 4.84 6.10
N GLY A 161 -2.26 3.86 5.62
CA GLY A 161 -2.77 2.69 4.93
C GLY A 161 -1.69 1.69 4.53
N VAL A 162 -2.12 0.49 4.13
CA VAL A 162 -1.25 -0.62 3.73
C VAL A 162 -1.17 -0.68 2.21
N VAL A 163 0.04 -0.77 1.66
CA VAL A 163 0.26 -0.93 0.23
C VAL A 163 0.00 -2.39 -0.15
N THR A 164 -0.96 -2.63 -1.03
CA THR A 164 -1.37 -3.97 -1.47
C THR A 164 -0.77 -4.35 -2.81
N ALA A 165 -0.47 -3.38 -3.67
CA ALA A 165 0.09 -3.62 -4.99
C ALA A 165 0.88 -2.41 -5.54
N VAL A 166 1.74 -2.70 -6.52
CA VAL A 166 2.50 -1.72 -7.31
C VAL A 166 2.13 -1.92 -8.77
N VAL A 167 1.75 -0.85 -9.45
CA VAL A 167 1.44 -0.83 -10.88
C VAL A 167 2.42 0.12 -11.58
N ARG A 168 3.13 -0.42 -12.57
CA ARG A 168 4.13 0.31 -13.35
C ARG A 168 3.89 0.09 -14.84
N SER A 169 3.77 1.18 -15.60
CA SER A 169 3.86 1.13 -17.06
C SER A 169 5.33 1.12 -17.46
N LEU A 170 5.73 0.14 -18.28
CA LEU A 170 7.09 0.05 -18.81
C LEU A 170 7.27 0.78 -20.14
N ARG A 171 6.17 1.23 -20.76
CA ARG A 171 6.23 2.00 -22.01
C ARG A 171 6.47 3.47 -21.67
N PRO A 172 7.44 4.15 -22.33
CA PRO A 172 7.62 5.58 -22.20
C PRO A 172 6.34 6.34 -22.62
N PRO A 173 6.00 7.46 -21.96
CA PRO A 173 4.95 8.35 -22.46
C PRO A 173 5.34 8.89 -23.85
N HIS A 174 4.39 8.86 -24.79
CA HIS A 174 4.51 9.48 -26.11
C HIS A 174 4.09 10.95 -26.05
#